data_AF-A0A845CVH7-F1
#
_entry.id   AF-A0A845CVH7-F1
#
_cell.length_a   1.000
_cell.length_b   1.000
_cell.length_c   1.000
_cell.angle_alpha   90.00
_cell.angle_beta   90.00
_cell.angle_gamma   90.00
#
_symmetry.space_group_name_H-M   'P 1'
#
loop_
_entity.id
_entity.type
_entity.pdbx_description
1 polymer ?
#
loop_
_entity_poly.entity_id
_entity_poly.type
_entity_poly.pdbx_seq_one_letter_code
_entity_poly.pdbx_strand_id
1 'polypeptide(L)'
;MKKRNFELTEKQRAMLKALEEMPDDRIDTSDIPEVLDWSNARRGVFYRPVKQQITLRIDADIIAWFKARAEGSRGYQTDINRALRRHVERCEREMTR
;
A
#
# COMPACT_ATOMS: atom_id res chain seq x y z
N MET A 1 6.26 -18.53 15.28
CA MET A 1 6.02 -18.67 13.81
C MET A 1 7.10 -19.58 13.25
N LYS A 2 6.77 -20.76 12.70
CA LYS A 2 7.76 -21.63 12.05
C LYS A 2 8.25 -20.94 10.77
N LYS A 3 9.52 -20.55 10.71
CA LYS A 3 10.16 -20.20 9.43
C LYS A 3 10.19 -21.48 8.61
N ARG A 4 9.36 -21.58 7.57
CA ARG A 4 9.51 -22.63 6.57
C ARG A 4 10.74 -22.24 5.75
N ASN A 5 11.86 -22.90 6.02
CA ASN A 5 13.02 -22.83 5.15
C ASN A 5 12.64 -23.57 3.87
N PHE A 6 12.27 -22.83 2.83
CA PHE A 6 12.09 -23.41 1.50
C PHE A 6 13.47 -23.53 0.87
N GLU A 7 14.21 -24.55 1.28
CA GLU A 7 15.46 -24.88 0.63
C GLU A 7 15.16 -25.30 -0.81
N LEU A 8 15.80 -24.63 -1.75
CA LEU A 8 15.63 -24.95 -3.17
C LEU A 8 16.08 -26.39 -3.42
N THR A 9 15.32 -27.11 -4.23
CA THR A 9 15.74 -28.40 -4.75
C THR A 9 16.95 -28.23 -5.68
N GLU A 10 17.72 -29.29 -5.88
CA GLU A 10 18.86 -29.27 -6.79
C GLU A 10 18.46 -28.86 -8.21
N LYS A 11 17.30 -29.33 -8.67
CA LYS A 11 16.71 -28.94 -9.96
C LYS A 11 16.42 -27.44 -10.04
N GLN A 12 15.90 -26.84 -8.98
CA GLN A 12 15.63 -25.39 -8.94
C GLN A 12 16.93 -24.58 -8.93
N ARG A 13 17.97 -25.04 -8.21
CA ARG A 13 19.30 -24.41 -8.24
C ARG A 13 19.93 -24.46 -9.63
N ALA A 14 19.85 -25.61 -10.29
CA ALA A 14 20.34 -25.77 -11.67
C ALA A 14 19.60 -24.85 -12.64
N MET A 15 18.27 -24.71 -12.50
CA MET A 15 17.47 -23.79 -13.32
C MET A 15 17.84 -22.32 -13.09
N LEU A 16 18.08 -21.90 -11.85
CA LEU A 16 18.54 -20.54 -11.55
C LEU A 16 19.91 -20.26 -12.17
N LYS A 17 20.86 -21.21 -12.06
CA LYS A 17 22.18 -21.08 -12.67
C LYS A 17 22.09 -20.95 -14.20
N ALA A 18 21.23 -21.74 -14.83
CA ALA A 18 20.99 -21.66 -16.27
C ALA A 18 20.34 -20.33 -16.70
N LEU A 19 19.50 -19.73 -15.86
CA LEU A 19 18.93 -18.40 -16.10
C LEU A 19 19.98 -17.29 -15.92
N GLU A 20 20.88 -17.43 -14.94
CA GLU A 20 21.97 -16.47 -14.71
C GLU A 20 23.01 -16.48 -15.84
N GLU A 21 23.26 -17.64 -16.44
CA GLU A 21 24.15 -17.80 -17.59
C GLU A 21 23.49 -17.41 -18.94
N MET A 22 22.17 -17.18 -18.95
CA MET A 22 21.44 -16.80 -20.16
C MET A 22 21.69 -15.31 -20.49
N PRO A 23 22.07 -14.96 -21.73
CA PRO A 23 22.23 -13.57 -22.12
C PRO A 23 20.87 -12.87 -22.26
N ASP A 24 20.82 -11.58 -21.91
CA ASP A 24 19.59 -10.76 -21.90
C ASP A 24 18.83 -10.77 -23.24
N ASP A 25 19.53 -10.82 -24.38
CA ASP A 25 18.94 -10.87 -25.73
C ASP A 25 18.08 -12.12 -25.99
N ARG A 26 18.19 -13.16 -25.15
CA ARG A 26 17.39 -14.38 -25.21
C ARG A 26 16.15 -14.34 -24.32
N ILE A 27 15.98 -13.30 -23.51
CA ILE A 27 14.82 -13.13 -22.64
C ILE A 27 13.63 -12.68 -23.50
N ASP A 28 12.66 -13.55 -23.65
CA ASP A 28 11.41 -13.24 -24.34
C ASP A 28 10.49 -12.42 -23.42
N THR A 29 10.22 -11.17 -23.80
CA THR A 29 9.32 -10.24 -23.12
C THR A 29 8.08 -9.93 -23.96
N SER A 30 7.80 -10.71 -25.00
CA SER A 30 6.70 -10.46 -25.95
C SER A 30 5.31 -10.39 -25.29
N ASP A 31 5.13 -11.05 -24.15
CA ASP A 31 3.90 -11.03 -23.35
C ASP A 31 3.80 -9.81 -22.41
N ILE A 32 4.91 -9.17 -22.08
CA ILE A 32 5.00 -8.02 -21.17
C ILE A 32 5.84 -6.92 -21.83
N PRO A 33 5.27 -6.19 -22.81
CA PRO A 33 5.98 -5.11 -23.47
C PRO A 33 6.34 -4.00 -22.48
N GLU A 34 7.46 -3.31 -22.73
CA GLU A 34 7.92 -2.20 -21.88
C GLU A 34 6.89 -1.06 -21.86
N VAL A 35 6.56 -0.59 -20.66
CA VAL A 35 5.70 0.59 -20.47
C VAL A 35 6.58 1.83 -20.39
N LEU A 36 6.53 2.65 -21.43
CA LEU A 36 7.29 3.91 -21.50
C LEU A 36 6.48 5.11 -20.97
N ASP A 37 5.15 5.05 -21.08
CA ASP A 37 4.25 6.09 -20.56
C ASP A 37 3.76 5.76 -19.15
N TRP A 38 4.25 6.52 -18.17
CA TRP A 38 3.89 6.40 -16.75
C TRP A 38 2.88 7.46 -16.31
N SER A 39 2.32 8.25 -17.21
CA SER A 39 1.43 9.38 -16.87
C SER A 39 0.19 8.96 -16.07
N ASN A 40 -0.28 7.71 -16.28
CA ASN A 40 -1.43 7.13 -15.57
C ASN A 40 -1.03 6.17 -14.43
N ALA A 41 0.26 6.04 -14.14
CA ALA A 41 0.73 5.12 -13.11
C ALA A 41 0.30 5.59 -11.72
N ARG A 42 -0.42 4.72 -11.00
CA ARG A 42 -0.86 4.99 -9.63
C ARG A 42 0.12 4.39 -8.64
N ARG A 43 0.88 5.24 -7.95
CA ARG A 43 1.72 4.80 -6.83
C ARG A 43 0.86 4.54 -5.59
N GLY A 44 1.20 3.50 -4.84
CA GLY A 44 0.58 3.25 -3.54
C GLY A 44 -0.83 2.65 -3.56
N VAL A 45 -1.31 2.10 -4.68
CA VAL A 45 -2.64 1.42 -4.77
C VAL A 45 -2.77 0.31 -3.74
N PHE A 46 -1.67 -0.35 -3.39
CA PHE A 46 -1.62 -1.42 -2.40
C PHE A 46 -1.26 -0.96 -0.98
N TYR A 47 -0.99 0.34 -0.78
CA TYR A 47 -0.73 0.85 0.56
C TYR A 47 -2.01 0.79 1.39
N ARG A 48 -2.00 -0.06 2.41
CA ARG A 48 -3.03 -0.10 3.45
C ARG A 48 -2.45 0.47 4.73
N PRO A 49 -2.89 1.65 5.19
CA PRO A 49 -2.47 2.17 6.48
C PRO A 49 -2.77 1.14 7.58
N VAL A 50 -1.77 0.80 8.38
CA VAL A 50 -1.97 -0.04 9.58
C VAL A 50 -2.69 0.83 10.60
N LYS A 51 -3.94 0.47 10.91
CA LYS A 51 -4.71 1.17 11.95
C LYS A 51 -4.17 0.74 13.31
N GLN A 52 -3.73 1.70 14.11
CA GLN A 52 -3.38 1.48 15.50
C GLN A 52 -4.59 1.79 16.38
N GLN A 53 -4.96 0.85 17.26
CA GLN A 53 -5.99 1.08 18.25
C GLN A 53 -5.37 1.84 19.42
N ILE A 54 -5.74 3.11 19.56
CA ILE A 54 -5.31 3.98 20.67
C ILE A 54 -6.54 4.47 21.44
N THR A 55 -6.36 4.76 22.73
CA THR A 55 -7.38 5.44 23.53
C THR A 55 -7.19 6.94 23.40
N LEU A 56 -8.05 7.60 22.62
CA LEU A 56 -8.06 9.05 22.41
C LEU A 56 -9.40 9.63 22.88
N ARG A 57 -9.34 10.77 23.57
CA ARG A 57 -10.55 11.56 23.91
C ARG A 57 -10.83 12.54 22.78
N ILE A 58 -12.07 12.55 22.31
CA ILE A 58 -12.58 13.49 21.29
C ILE A 58 -13.84 14.11 21.90
N ASP A 59 -14.07 15.40 21.64
CA ASP A 59 -15.23 16.11 22.16
C ASP A 59 -16.55 15.48 21.70
N ALA A 60 -17.55 15.54 22.58
CA ALA A 60 -18.82 14.86 22.40
C ALA A 60 -19.63 15.40 21.21
N ASP A 61 -19.54 16.71 20.96
CA ASP A 61 -20.17 17.39 19.83
C ASP A 61 -19.56 16.98 18.49
N ILE A 62 -18.23 16.85 18.41
CA ILE A 62 -17.52 16.35 17.24
C ILE A 62 -17.95 14.90 16.97
N ILE A 63 -17.99 14.05 17.99
CA ILE A 63 -18.47 12.67 17.84
C ILE A 63 -19.93 12.65 17.34
N ALA A 64 -20.80 13.46 17.92
CA ALA A 64 -22.20 13.55 17.53
C ALA A 64 -22.34 13.99 16.06
N TRP A 65 -21.57 14.98 15.63
CA TRP A 65 -21.55 15.46 14.26
C TRP A 65 -21.13 14.37 13.26
N PHE A 66 -20.07 13.61 13.56
CA PHE A 66 -19.62 12.51 12.71
C PHE A 66 -20.62 11.35 12.68
N LYS A 67 -21.28 11.05 13.82
CA LYS A 67 -22.34 10.02 13.88
C LYS A 67 -23.55 10.40 13.05
N ALA A 68 -23.99 11.66 13.11
CA ALA A 68 -25.16 12.14 12.37
C ALA A 68 -24.97 12.11 10.84
N ARG A 69 -23.72 12.15 10.37
CA ARG A 69 -23.36 12.20 8.94
C ARG A 69 -22.81 10.89 8.39
N ALA A 70 -22.66 9.88 9.25
CA ALA A 70 -22.20 8.57 8.83
C ALA A 70 -23.34 7.85 8.09
N GLU A 71 -23.34 7.92 6.76
CA GLU A 71 -24.27 7.20 5.91
C GLU A 71 -23.72 5.82 5.52
N GLY A 72 -24.48 4.76 5.80
CA GLY A 72 -24.20 3.39 5.35
C GLY A 72 -23.12 2.63 6.13
N SER A 73 -22.48 1.65 5.47
CA SER A 73 -21.51 0.69 6.04
C SER A 73 -20.17 1.31 6.48
N ARG A 74 -19.97 2.62 6.23
CA ARG A 74 -18.75 3.36 6.54
C ARG A 74 -18.93 4.08 7.88
N GLY A 75 -18.65 3.39 8.99
CA GLY A 75 -18.85 3.93 10.33
C GLY A 75 -18.09 5.24 10.62
N TYR A 76 -18.60 6.05 11.54
CA TYR A 76 -18.10 7.39 11.92
C TYR A 76 -16.59 7.45 12.23
N GLN A 77 -16.00 6.38 12.77
CA GLN A 77 -14.55 6.30 13.04
C GLN A 77 -13.69 6.38 11.77
N THR A 78 -14.20 5.86 10.64
CA THR A 78 -13.51 5.94 9.34
C THR A 78 -13.47 7.38 8.85
N ASP A 79 -14.53 8.14 9.11
CA ASP A 79 -14.64 9.53 8.69
C ASP A 79 -13.80 10.47 9.54
N ILE A 80 -13.71 10.20 10.85
CA ILE A 80 -12.76 10.86 11.75
C ILE A 80 -11.32 10.66 11.25
N ASN A 81 -10.92 9.40 11.02
CA ASN A 81 -9.57 9.09 10.54
C ASN A 81 -9.26 9.75 9.19
N ARG A 82 -10.24 9.83 8.29
CA ARG A 82 -10.11 10.52 7.00
C ARG A 82 -9.91 12.02 7.17
N ALA A 83 -10.60 12.65 8.12
CA ALA A 83 -10.43 14.07 8.42
C ALA A 83 -9.03 14.36 8.99
N LEU A 84 -8.56 13.54 9.93
CA LEU A 84 -7.22 13.67 10.50
C LEU A 84 -6.12 13.53 9.44
N ARG A 85 -6.25 12.55 8.53
CA ARG A 85 -5.28 12.36 7.44
C ARG A 85 -5.15 13.60 6.56
N ARG A 86 -6.28 14.19 6.13
CA ARG A 86 -6.26 15.42 5.32
C ARG A 86 -5.63 16.60 6.05
N HIS A 87 -5.82 16.68 7.37
CA HIS A 87 -5.20 17.72 8.18
C HIS A 87 -3.68 17.56 8.19
N VAL A 88 -3.17 16.35 8.43
CA VAL A 88 -1.73 16.05 8.39
C VAL A 88 -1.13 16.37 7.02
N GLU A 89 -1.74 15.89 5.93
CA GLU A 89 -1.28 16.15 4.56
C GLU A 89 -1.26 17.64 4.19
N ARG A 90 -2.15 18.45 4.79
CA ARG A 90 -2.14 19.91 4.60
C ARG A 90 -0.98 20.53 5.37
N CYS A 91 -0.81 20.17 6.65
CA CYS A 91 0.29 20.68 7.47
C CYS A 91 1.67 20.32 6.88
N GLU A 92 1.85 19.10 6.37
CA GLU A 92 3.09 18.68 5.70
C GLU A 92 3.37 19.50 4.44
N ARG A 93 2.35 19.79 3.63
CA ARG A 93 2.48 20.65 2.44
C ARG A 93 2.84 22.09 2.77
N GLU A 94 2.32 22.62 3.88
CA GLU A 94 2.65 23.96 4.36
C GLU A 94 4.07 24.03 4.93
N MET A 95 4.56 22.95 5.56
CA MET A 95 5.90 22.87 6.11
C MET A 95 7.00 22.62 5.05
N THR A 96 6.65 22.02 3.93
CA THR A 96 7.58 21.73 2.82
C THR A 96 7.69 22.89 1.82
N ARG A 97 7.02 24.01 2.09
CA ARG A 97 7.01 25.23 1.26
C ARG A 97 7.85 26.32 1.90
#